data_AF-A0A519RLN2-F1
#
_entry.id   AF-A0A519RLN2-F1
#
_cell.length_a   1.000
_cell.length_b   1.000
_cell.length_c   1.000
_cell.angle_alpha   90.00
_cell.angle_beta   90.00
_cell.angle_gamma   90.00
#
_symmetry.space_group_name_H-M   'P 1'
#
loop_
_entity.id
_entity.type
_entity.pdbx_description
1 polymer ?
#
loop_
_entity_poly.entity_id
_entity_poly.type
_entity_poly.pdbx_seq_one_letter_code
_entity_poly.pdbx_strand_id
1 'polypeptide(L)'
;MTNINRTVVLNSLIKHETLTITDMAKEKNLGVIPDKAHLNYLIKELIESGHVETLNGVIPSTYTITSKGIQEGERYPTIAEYINDWNKITPVAREALVSIDDQKLDSIMDMGEWKMPYYDMICFTIYREASIIGQIALWRRLLGY
;
A
#
# COMPACT_ATOMS: atom_id res chain seq x y z
N MET A 1 -0.19 -31.66 -6.70
CA MET A 1 -0.50 -30.40 -7.42
C MET A 1 -1.03 -29.43 -6.40
N THR A 2 -0.35 -28.30 -6.20
CA THR A 2 -0.74 -27.30 -5.20
C THR A 2 -2.02 -26.62 -5.69
N ASN A 3 -3.17 -26.93 -5.09
CA ASN A 3 -4.41 -26.27 -5.46
C ASN A 3 -4.40 -24.82 -4.95
N ILE A 4 -4.77 -23.89 -5.83
CA ILE A 4 -4.96 -22.49 -5.46
C ILE A 4 -6.14 -22.37 -4.48
N ASN A 5 -5.93 -21.62 -3.40
CA ASN A 5 -6.92 -21.37 -2.35
C ASN A 5 -6.87 -19.90 -1.90
N ARG A 6 -7.80 -19.49 -1.03
CA ARG A 6 -7.94 -18.11 -0.55
C ARG A 6 -6.63 -17.56 0.06
N THR A 7 -5.90 -18.39 0.81
CA THR A 7 -4.63 -18.00 1.44
C THR A 7 -3.54 -17.70 0.41
N VAL A 8 -3.44 -18.49 -0.66
CA VAL A 8 -2.47 -18.25 -1.73
C VAL A 8 -2.77 -16.94 -2.47
N VAL A 9 -4.04 -16.69 -2.77
CA VAL A 9 -4.49 -15.46 -3.44
C VAL A 9 -4.24 -14.24 -2.54
N LEU A 10 -4.60 -14.32 -1.27
CA LEU A 10 -4.38 -13.25 -0.30
C LEU A 10 -2.89 -12.98 -0.09
N ASN A 11 -2.06 -14.00 0.09
CA ASN A 11 -0.61 -13.82 0.25
C ASN A 11 0.04 -13.19 -1.00
N SER A 12 -0.44 -13.53 -2.19
CA SER A 12 0.01 -12.89 -3.43
C SER A 12 -0.35 -11.41 -3.44
N LEU A 13 -1.57 -11.07 -3.03
CA LEU A 13 -1.99 -9.68 -2.86
C LEU A 13 -1.23 -8.95 -1.75
N ILE A 14 -0.85 -9.61 -0.65
CA ILE A 14 -0.03 -9.02 0.43
C ILE A 14 1.35 -8.69 -0.11
N LYS A 15 1.93 -9.61 -0.88
CA LYS A 15 3.27 -9.44 -1.45
C LYS A 15 3.33 -8.33 -2.50
N HIS A 16 2.25 -8.13 -3.24
CA HIS A 16 2.24 -7.25 -4.41
C HIS A 16 1.41 -5.97 -4.23
N GLU A 17 0.63 -5.87 -3.14
CA GLU A 17 -0.25 -4.78 -2.71
C GLU A 17 -1.39 -4.41 -3.69
N THR A 18 -1.14 -4.47 -5.00
CA THR A 18 -2.12 -4.27 -6.07
C THR A 18 -1.79 -5.19 -7.26
N LEU A 19 -2.78 -5.93 -7.77
CA LEU A 19 -2.62 -6.73 -9.00
C LEU A 19 -3.86 -6.64 -9.89
N THR A 20 -3.65 -6.62 -11.21
CA THR A 20 -4.72 -6.95 -12.17
C THR A 20 -5.02 -8.45 -12.12
N ILE A 21 -6.20 -8.87 -12.58
CA ILE A 21 -6.49 -10.31 -12.66
C ILE A 21 -5.50 -11.06 -13.56
N THR A 22 -5.05 -10.41 -14.64
CA THR A 22 -4.10 -10.99 -15.60
C THR A 22 -2.72 -11.13 -14.99
N ASP A 23 -2.28 -10.17 -14.18
CA ASP A 23 -1.01 -10.27 -13.46
C ASP A 23 -1.08 -11.30 -12.35
N MET A 24 -2.18 -11.35 -11.61
CA MET A 24 -2.38 -12.34 -10.57
C MET A 24 -2.34 -13.76 -11.14
N ALA A 25 -2.97 -14.00 -12.28
CA ALA A 25 -3.01 -15.31 -12.94
C ALA A 25 -1.63 -15.84 -13.44
N LYS A 26 -0.55 -15.07 -13.31
CA LYS A 26 0.80 -15.51 -13.70
C LYS A 26 1.35 -16.51 -12.69
N GLU A 27 1.93 -17.60 -13.18
CA GLU A 27 2.54 -18.66 -12.36
C GLU A 27 3.57 -18.10 -11.35
N LYS A 28 4.37 -17.10 -11.75
CA LYS A 28 5.34 -16.45 -10.86
C LYS A 28 4.72 -15.80 -9.60
N ASN A 29 3.43 -15.47 -9.64
CA ASN A 29 2.72 -14.76 -8.57
C ASN A 29 1.87 -15.70 -7.69
N LEU A 30 1.31 -16.78 -8.25
CA LEU A 30 0.48 -17.75 -7.52
C LEU A 30 1.17 -19.10 -7.28
N GLY A 31 2.33 -19.33 -7.89
CA GLY A 31 3.03 -20.61 -7.89
C GLY A 31 2.39 -21.68 -8.78
N VAL A 32 1.26 -21.37 -9.42
CA VAL A 32 0.50 -22.25 -10.33
C VAL A 32 -0.22 -21.41 -11.39
N ILE A 33 -0.56 -22.04 -12.52
CA ILE A 33 -1.46 -21.45 -13.52
C ILE A 33 -2.90 -21.75 -13.07
N PRO A 34 -3.69 -20.75 -12.64
CA PRO A 34 -5.02 -21.00 -12.13
C PRO A 34 -6.03 -21.20 -13.25
N ASP A 35 -7.06 -21.99 -12.96
CA ASP A 35 -8.31 -21.92 -13.73
C ASP A 35 -8.98 -20.54 -13.51
N LYS A 36 -9.44 -19.92 -14.59
CA LYS A 36 -10.01 -18.56 -14.54
C LYS A 36 -11.31 -18.49 -13.73
N ALA A 37 -12.16 -19.52 -13.81
CA ALA A 37 -13.42 -19.51 -13.07
C ALA A 37 -13.15 -19.66 -11.57
N HIS A 38 -12.24 -20.55 -11.21
CA HIS A 38 -11.81 -20.76 -9.82
C HIS A 38 -11.12 -19.53 -9.22
N LEU A 39 -10.22 -18.86 -9.96
CA LEU A 39 -9.58 -17.63 -9.49
C LEU A 39 -10.61 -16.51 -9.25
N ASN A 40 -11.55 -16.32 -10.19
CA ASN A 40 -12.63 -15.34 -10.03
C ASN A 40 -13.50 -15.64 -8.81
N TYR A 41 -13.81 -16.91 -8.56
CA TYR A 41 -14.56 -17.33 -7.38
C TYR A 41 -13.84 -16.93 -6.09
N LEU A 42 -12.55 -17.27 -5.96
CA LEU A 42 -11.75 -16.94 -4.78
C LEU A 42 -11.64 -15.44 -4.56
N ILE A 43 -11.44 -14.66 -5.63
CA ILE A 43 -11.41 -13.20 -5.58
C ILE A 43 -12.76 -12.65 -5.10
N LYS A 44 -13.87 -13.13 -5.65
CA LYS A 44 -15.20 -12.72 -5.25
C LYS A 44 -15.46 -13.00 -3.76
N GLU A 45 -15.08 -14.18 -3.27
CA GLU A 45 -15.18 -14.48 -1.84
C GLU A 45 -14.32 -13.53 -0.98
N LEU A 46 -13.14 -13.14 -1.45
CA LEU A 46 -12.27 -12.20 -0.73
C LEU A 46 -12.87 -10.78 -0.70
N ILE A 47 -13.54 -10.38 -1.78
CA ILE A 47 -14.29 -9.11 -1.85
C ILE A 47 -15.50 -9.14 -0.91
N GLU A 48 -16.33 -10.18 -0.99
CA GLU A 48 -17.53 -10.33 -0.15
C GLU A 48 -17.20 -10.40 1.34
N SER A 49 -16.02 -10.91 1.69
CA SER A 49 -15.53 -10.96 3.07
C SER A 49 -14.75 -9.71 3.51
N GLY A 50 -14.64 -8.68 2.66
CA GLY A 50 -13.99 -7.41 2.98
C GLY A 50 -12.46 -7.47 3.10
N HIS A 51 -11.81 -8.52 2.58
CA HIS A 51 -10.35 -8.64 2.60
C HIS A 51 -9.68 -7.96 1.39
N VAL A 52 -10.45 -7.70 0.33
CA VAL A 52 -9.98 -7.17 -0.95
C VAL A 52 -11.02 -6.19 -1.50
N GLU A 53 -10.56 -5.05 -2.02
CA GLU A 53 -11.42 -4.08 -2.70
C GLU A 53 -11.12 -4.00 -4.20
N THR A 54 -12.18 -3.70 -4.97
CA THR A 54 -12.10 -3.40 -6.41
C THR A 54 -12.54 -1.97 -6.66
N LEU A 55 -11.75 -1.23 -7.46
CA LEU A 55 -12.13 0.13 -7.87
C LEU A 55 -13.20 0.08 -8.96
N ASN A 56 -14.40 0.56 -8.62
CA ASN A 56 -15.50 0.68 -9.58
C ASN A 56 -15.14 1.64 -10.72
N GLY A 57 -15.41 1.23 -11.97
CA GLY A 57 -15.17 2.06 -13.16
C GLY A 57 -13.75 2.06 -13.72
N VAL A 58 -12.82 1.27 -13.15
CA VAL A 58 -11.44 1.15 -13.66
C VAL A 58 -11.29 -0.11 -14.53
N ILE A 59 -10.73 0.07 -15.73
CA ILE A 59 -10.36 -1.02 -16.65
C ILE A 59 -8.86 -0.92 -16.94
N PRO A 60 -8.05 -1.96 -16.64
CA PRO A 60 -8.44 -3.25 -16.06
C PRO A 60 -8.72 -3.15 -14.55
N SER A 61 -9.62 -3.99 -14.04
CA SER A 61 -9.91 -4.06 -12.60
C SER A 61 -8.67 -4.50 -11.83
N THR A 62 -8.29 -3.71 -10.82
CA THR A 62 -7.18 -3.96 -9.91
C THR A 62 -7.72 -4.31 -8.52
N TYR A 63 -7.08 -5.30 -7.89
CA TYR A 63 -7.39 -5.75 -6.53
C TYR A 63 -6.33 -5.24 -5.58
N THR A 64 -6.73 -4.64 -4.46
CA THR A 64 -5.80 -4.16 -3.43
C THR A 64 -6.17 -4.72 -2.07
N ILE A 65 -5.19 -4.84 -1.19
CA ILE A 65 -5.42 -5.21 0.21
C ILE A 65 -5.74 -3.96 0.99
N THR A 66 -6.85 -4.02 1.70
CA THR A 66 -7.23 -2.96 2.60
C THR A 66 -7.36 -3.50 4.00
N SER A 67 -7.02 -2.68 5.00
CA SER A 67 -7.73 -2.75 6.27
C SER A 67 -9.02 -1.92 6.22
N LYS A 68 -9.10 -0.87 5.35
CA LYS A 68 -10.29 -0.05 5.04
C LYS A 68 -10.32 0.74 3.70
N GLY A 69 -9.21 0.87 2.97
CA GLY A 69 -9.22 1.23 1.53
C GLY A 69 -9.57 2.67 1.16
N ILE A 70 -9.73 2.93 -0.15
CA ILE A 70 -10.37 4.15 -0.64
C ILE A 70 -11.89 3.94 -0.50
N GLN A 71 -12.46 4.55 0.52
CA GLN A 71 -13.88 4.48 0.83
C GLN A 71 -14.70 5.38 -0.09
N GLU A 72 -15.79 4.83 -0.61
CA GLU A 72 -16.79 5.57 -1.39
C GLU A 72 -17.55 6.54 -0.47
N GLY A 73 -17.70 7.80 -0.90
CA GLY A 73 -18.40 8.83 -0.15
C GLY A 73 -17.55 9.60 0.88
N GLU A 74 -16.31 9.17 1.12
CA GLU A 74 -15.38 9.89 1.99
C GLU A 74 -14.71 11.07 1.26
N ARG A 75 -14.48 12.15 2.00
CA ARG A 75 -13.77 13.33 1.47
C ARG A 75 -12.27 13.13 1.64
N TYR A 76 -11.58 12.95 0.52
CA TYR A 76 -10.12 13.03 0.47
C TYR A 76 -9.65 14.48 0.35
N PRO A 77 -8.45 14.81 0.89
CA PRO A 77 -7.84 16.11 0.65
C PRO A 77 -7.66 16.35 -0.86
N THR A 78 -7.94 17.58 -1.27
CA THR A 78 -7.66 18.07 -2.61
C THR A 78 -6.15 18.22 -2.83
N ILE A 79 -5.72 18.28 -4.10
CA ILE A 79 -4.32 18.58 -4.45
C ILE A 79 -3.87 19.90 -3.80
N ALA A 80 -4.73 20.91 -3.77
CA ALA A 80 -4.42 22.19 -3.15
C ALA A 80 -4.18 22.07 -1.64
N GLU A 81 -5.00 21.27 -0.94
CA GLU A 81 -4.81 20.97 0.49
C GLU A 81 -3.49 20.22 0.72
N TYR A 82 -3.18 19.19 -0.09
CA TYR A 82 -1.89 18.48 0.00
C TYR A 82 -0.68 19.39 -0.25
N ILE A 83 -0.74 20.26 -1.26
CA ILE A 83 0.34 21.23 -1.55
C ILE A 83 0.50 22.22 -0.38
N ASN A 84 -0.60 22.68 0.19
CA ASN A 84 -0.57 23.58 1.34
C ASN A 84 0.07 22.91 2.57
N ASP A 85 -0.31 21.67 2.86
CA ASP A 85 0.27 20.90 3.95
C ASP A 85 1.75 20.61 3.71
N TRP A 86 2.13 20.25 2.48
CA TRP A 86 3.52 20.06 2.09
C TRP A 86 4.35 21.32 2.35
N ASN A 87 3.90 22.47 1.84
CA ASN A 87 4.59 23.75 2.03
C ASN A 87 4.72 24.16 3.50
N LYS A 88 3.77 23.73 4.35
CA LYS A 88 3.80 24.00 5.79
C LYS A 88 4.71 23.04 6.56
N ILE A 89 4.67 21.75 6.25
CA ILE A 89 5.36 20.69 7.00
C ILE A 89 6.82 20.57 6.58
N THR A 90 7.12 20.64 5.28
CA THR A 90 8.48 20.47 4.74
C THR A 90 9.53 21.36 5.40
N PRO A 91 9.35 22.68 5.61
CA PRO A 91 10.38 23.49 6.24
C PRO A 91 10.64 23.07 7.70
N VAL A 92 9.59 22.78 8.46
CA VAL A 92 9.70 22.36 9.87
C VAL A 92 10.39 21.00 9.98
N ALA A 93 10.01 20.04 9.13
CA ALA A 93 10.63 18.73 9.10
C ALA A 93 12.11 18.80 8.69
N ARG A 94 12.44 19.63 7.68
CA ARG A 94 13.82 19.85 7.25
C ARG A 94 14.67 20.44 8.36
N GLU A 95 14.18 21.47 9.04
CA GLU A 95 14.88 22.08 10.17
C GLU A 95 15.13 21.05 11.27
N ALA A 96 14.10 20.30 11.67
CA ALA A 96 14.22 19.24 12.67
C ALA A 96 15.25 18.17 12.28
N LEU A 97 15.26 17.72 11.02
CA LEU A 97 16.18 16.68 10.54
C LEU A 97 17.63 17.18 10.40
N VAL A 98 17.85 18.44 10.08
CA VAL A 98 19.20 19.01 9.94
C VAL A 98 19.79 19.40 11.30
N SER A 99 18.95 19.78 12.25
CA SER A 99 19.36 20.22 13.58
C SER A 99 19.40 19.10 14.62
N ILE A 100 18.95 17.89 14.29
CA ILE A 100 19.03 16.74 15.20
C ILE A 100 20.48 16.31 15.40
N ASP A 101 20.85 16.00 16.65
CA ASP A 101 22.17 15.50 17.00
C ASP A 101 22.14 13.98 17.29
N ASP A 102 23.33 13.40 17.39
CA ASP A 102 23.50 11.95 17.63
C ASP A 102 22.84 11.52 18.94
N GLN A 103 22.93 12.34 19.99
CA GLN A 103 22.30 12.03 21.28
C GLN A 103 20.78 11.92 21.16
N LYS A 104 20.15 12.80 20.38
CA LYS A 104 18.72 12.75 20.12
C LYS A 104 18.34 11.60 19.22
N LEU A 105 19.14 11.29 18.20
CA LEU A 105 18.95 10.13 17.30
C LEU A 105 18.93 8.80 18.07
N ASP A 106 19.82 8.65 19.05
CA ASP A 106 19.92 7.45 19.90
C ASP A 106 18.85 7.41 21.01
N SER A 107 18.16 8.52 21.27
CA SER A 107 17.11 8.55 22.28
C SER A 107 15.86 7.78 21.84
N ILE A 108 15.11 7.24 22.80
CA ILE A 108 13.89 6.48 22.51
C ILE A 108 12.71 7.42 22.28
N MET A 109 12.04 7.23 21.15
CA MET A 109 10.71 7.78 20.88
C MET A 109 9.66 6.82 21.44
N ASP A 110 8.90 7.29 22.43
CA ASP A 110 7.82 6.53 23.05
C ASP A 110 6.49 6.85 22.33
N MET A 111 5.90 5.82 21.71
CA MET A 111 4.59 5.90 21.04
C MET A 111 3.55 4.99 21.72
N GLY A 112 3.72 4.72 23.02
CA GLY A 112 2.89 3.79 23.78
C GLY A 112 3.43 2.36 23.72
N GLU A 113 2.70 1.45 23.09
CA GLU A 113 3.12 0.03 22.99
C GLU A 113 4.37 -0.17 22.11
N TRP A 114 4.71 0.84 21.29
CA TRP A 114 5.84 0.83 20.39
C TRP A 114 6.87 1.86 20.83
N LYS A 115 8.12 1.41 20.98
CA LYS A 115 9.25 2.25 21.35
C LYS A 115 10.42 1.91 20.45
N MET A 116 11.05 2.92 19.87
CA MET A 116 12.25 2.76 19.05
C MET A 116 13.11 4.02 19.08
N PRO A 117 14.41 3.92 18.78
CA PRO A 117 15.26 5.08 18.55
C PRO A 117 14.68 6.04 17.50
N TYR A 118 14.93 7.34 17.65
CA TYR A 118 14.55 8.33 16.62
C TYR A 118 15.18 7.99 15.27
N TYR A 119 16.42 7.50 15.27
CA TYR A 119 17.11 7.04 14.06
C TYR A 119 16.30 5.99 13.29
N ASP A 120 15.83 4.94 13.99
CA ASP A 120 15.06 3.85 13.36
C ASP A 120 13.73 4.35 12.82
N MET A 121 13.05 5.22 13.56
CA MET A 121 11.79 5.83 13.11
C MET A 121 11.97 6.67 11.84
N ILE A 122 13.02 7.49 11.79
CA ILE A 122 13.32 8.33 10.63
C ILE A 122 13.64 7.45 9.42
N CYS A 123 14.51 6.45 9.58
CA CYS A 123 14.83 5.47 8.54
C CYS A 123 13.58 4.76 8.01
N PHE A 124 12.72 4.30 8.91
CA PHE A 124 11.46 3.66 8.56
C PHE A 124 10.54 4.60 7.77
N THR A 125 10.43 5.85 8.20
CA THR A 125 9.58 6.86 7.54
C THR A 125 10.05 7.13 6.11
N ILE A 126 11.35 7.29 5.90
CA ILE A 126 11.96 7.50 4.57
C ILE A 126 11.70 6.29 3.67
N TYR A 127 11.90 5.07 4.19
CA TYR A 127 11.61 3.84 3.45
C TYR A 127 10.13 3.75 3.05
N ARG A 128 9.22 4.07 3.98
CA ARG A 128 7.77 4.05 3.72
C ARG A 128 7.38 5.07 2.65
N GLU A 129 7.93 6.27 2.69
CA GLU A 129 7.69 7.30 1.66
C GLU A 129 8.12 6.80 0.27
N ALA A 130 9.34 6.26 0.15
CA ALA A 130 9.83 5.71 -1.11
C ALA A 130 8.93 4.57 -1.65
N SER A 131 8.46 3.69 -0.77
CA SER A 131 7.53 2.61 -1.13
C SER A 131 6.20 3.15 -1.68
N ILE A 132 5.62 4.15 -1.00
CA ILE A 132 4.32 4.73 -1.40
C ILE A 132 4.45 5.48 -2.74
N ILE A 133 5.55 6.20 -2.97
CA ILE A 133 5.83 6.85 -4.26
C ILE A 133 5.88 5.81 -5.39
N GLY A 134 6.49 4.64 -5.14
CA GLY A 134 6.50 3.53 -6.09
C GLY A 134 5.11 3.01 -6.45
N GLN A 135 4.23 2.87 -5.44
CA GLN A 135 2.83 2.48 -5.66
C GLN A 135 2.05 3.53 -6.46
N ILE A 136 2.23 4.82 -6.17
CA ILE A 136 1.60 5.91 -6.92
C ILE A 136 2.05 5.87 -8.39
N ALA A 137 3.33 5.67 -8.65
CA ALA A 137 3.85 5.56 -10.02
C ALA A 137 3.21 4.38 -10.79
N LEU A 138 3.04 3.24 -10.12
CA LEU A 138 2.32 2.09 -10.69
C LEU A 138 0.86 2.45 -11.01
N TRP A 139 0.15 3.10 -10.08
CA TRP A 139 -1.24 3.50 -10.30
C TRP A 139 -1.39 4.49 -11.45
N ARG A 140 -0.50 5.49 -11.56
CA ARG A 140 -0.48 6.42 -12.70
C ARG A 140 -0.39 5.67 -14.03
N ARG A 141 0.54 4.70 -14.12
CA ARG A 141 0.71 3.87 -15.32
C ARG A 141 -0.54 3.05 -15.64
N LEU A 142 -1.17 2.44 -14.63
CA LEU A 142 -2.37 1.62 -14.81
C LEU A 142 -3.59 2.45 -15.23
N LEU A 143 -3.66 3.71 -14.81
CA LEU A 143 -4.72 4.66 -15.16
C LEU A 143 -4.45 5.43 -16.46
N GLY A 144 -3.30 5.22 -17.11
CA GLY A 144 -2.96 5.85 -18.40
C GLY A 144 -2.44 7.29 -18.31
N TYR A 145 -1.85 7.68 -17.18
CA TYR A 145 -1.20 8.98 -16.95
C TYR A 145 0.34 8.96 -17.07
#